data_AF-A0A612YV95-F1
#
_entry.id   AF-A0A612YV95-F1
#
_cell.length_a   1.000
_cell.length_b   1.000
_cell.length_c   1.000
_cell.angle_alpha   90.00
_cell.angle_beta   90.00
_cell.angle_gamma   90.00
#
_symmetry.space_group_name_H-M   'P 1'
#
loop_
_entity.id
_entity.type
_entity.pdbx_description
1 polymer ?
#
loop_
_entity_poly.entity_id
_entity_poly.type
_entity_poly.pdbx_seq_one_letter_code
_entity_poly.pdbx_strand_id
1 'polypeptide(L)'
;MEFFYVVKATQKSGKQDATVWFTAKSEARANLMLDVVLEDAEIETGRGKDYARPIRTNFPVVNELPPEGEISFTFTNYYRLGEDGMTWEQIPGVTLPSSEAAAAARQHIVDGVDTETGEVLEDHTENFGNESNSPAQATAPAPELTVVATMPLRHRVLAQYIGEGEYLYHVDASQKKEILRLEMDTDNSYVQNLLLAAENVEAFKKAIEHDIHKIVNAVKKIFPVDGKTPELATVIQFLKTWFETEHIDRGLLVKEWAKGNRVS
;
A
#
# COMPACT_ATOMS: atom_id res chain seq x y z
N MET A 1 -4.06 11.55 -3.46
CA MET A 1 -4.61 12.21 -2.25
C MET A 1 -6.02 11.70 -2.08
N GLU A 2 -6.41 11.37 -0.86
CA GLU A 2 -7.74 10.88 -0.56
C GLU A 2 -8.63 12.06 -0.14
N PHE A 3 -9.87 12.04 -0.61
CA PHE A 3 -10.85 13.09 -0.34
C PHE A 3 -12.12 12.42 0.14
N PHE A 4 -12.52 12.72 1.38
CA PHE A 4 -13.76 12.23 1.97
C PHE A 4 -14.77 13.37 2.05
N TYR A 5 -15.99 13.11 1.62
CA TYR A 5 -17.08 14.08 1.60
C TYR A 5 -18.28 13.56 2.35
N VAL A 6 -18.92 14.46 3.10
CA VAL A 6 -20.26 14.25 3.65
C VAL A 6 -21.25 15.18 2.96
N VAL A 7 -22.38 14.61 2.59
CA VAL A 7 -23.50 15.31 1.96
C VAL A 7 -24.69 15.19 2.90
N LYS A 8 -24.84 16.21 3.74
CA LYS A 8 -25.85 16.21 4.80
C LYS A 8 -27.25 16.37 4.22
N ALA A 9 -28.16 15.49 4.60
CA ALA A 9 -29.57 15.65 4.31
C ALA A 9 -30.12 16.85 5.07
N THR A 10 -31.07 17.56 4.47
CA THR A 10 -31.77 18.63 5.17
C THR A 10 -32.77 18.04 6.15
N GLN A 11 -32.97 18.71 7.30
CA GLN A 11 -33.93 18.26 8.31
C GLN A 11 -35.36 18.06 7.77
N LYS A 12 -35.71 18.75 6.67
CA LYS A 12 -37.02 18.67 6.02
C LYS A 12 -37.18 17.46 5.09
N SER A 13 -36.10 16.93 4.54
CA SER A 13 -36.18 15.82 3.58
C SER A 13 -36.40 14.47 4.27
N GLY A 14 -36.02 14.36 5.55
CA GLY A 14 -36.11 13.10 6.30
C GLY A 14 -35.20 11.99 5.76
N LYS A 15 -34.29 12.32 4.84
CA LYS A 15 -33.32 11.40 4.24
C LYS A 15 -32.12 11.22 5.16
N GLN A 16 -31.37 10.14 4.95
CA GLN A 16 -30.10 9.90 5.63
C GLN A 16 -28.99 10.72 4.99
N ASP A 17 -28.00 11.09 5.80
CA ASP A 17 -26.76 11.70 5.33
C ASP A 17 -26.03 10.72 4.42
N ALA A 18 -25.38 11.26 3.39
CA ALA A 18 -24.59 10.50 2.44
C ALA A 18 -23.10 10.78 2.65
N THR A 19 -22.27 9.78 2.44
CA THR A 19 -20.81 9.91 2.41
C THR A 19 -20.23 9.26 1.18
N VAL A 20 -19.17 9.84 0.64
CA VAL A 20 -18.43 9.29 -0.51
C VAL A 20 -16.98 9.72 -0.42
N TRP A 21 -16.08 8.90 -0.97
CA TRP A 21 -14.67 9.24 -1.01
C TRP A 21 -14.01 8.86 -2.34
N PHE A 22 -12.89 9.53 -2.63
CA PHE A 22 -12.15 9.39 -3.87
C PHE A 22 -10.64 9.51 -3.66
N THR A 23 -9.88 8.76 -4.45
CA THR A 23 -8.46 8.99 -4.67
C THR A 23 -8.26 9.85 -5.91
N ALA A 24 -7.74 11.07 -5.72
CA ALA A 24 -7.47 11.98 -6.83
C ALA A 24 -6.09 12.65 -6.75
N LYS A 25 -5.60 13.11 -7.91
CA LYS A 25 -4.34 13.86 -8.02
C LYS A 25 -4.47 15.33 -7.58
N SER A 26 -5.69 15.86 -7.52
CA SER A 26 -5.98 17.22 -7.11
C SER A 26 -7.40 17.33 -6.56
N GLU A 27 -7.64 18.36 -5.74
CA GLU A 27 -8.97 18.68 -5.21
C GLU A 27 -9.96 19.02 -6.33
N ALA A 28 -9.53 19.72 -7.37
CA ALA A 28 -10.36 19.99 -8.54
C ALA A 28 -10.83 18.70 -9.23
N ARG A 29 -9.98 17.67 -9.29
CA ARG A 29 -10.35 16.38 -9.87
C ARG A 29 -11.32 15.61 -8.96
N ALA A 30 -11.12 15.65 -7.64
CA ALA A 30 -12.02 15.05 -6.67
C ALA A 30 -13.42 15.70 -6.71
N ASN A 31 -13.50 17.02 -6.81
CA ASN A 31 -14.77 17.74 -6.92
C ASN A 31 -15.53 17.37 -8.21
N LEU A 32 -14.83 17.20 -9.34
CA LEU A 32 -15.48 16.72 -10.57
C LEU A 32 -16.01 15.29 -10.44
N MET A 33 -15.27 14.40 -9.76
CA MET A 33 -15.74 13.02 -9.51
C MET A 33 -16.95 13.01 -8.56
N LEU A 34 -16.94 13.88 -7.55
CA LEU A 34 -18.06 14.07 -6.64
C LEU A 34 -19.31 14.53 -7.38
N ASP A 35 -19.20 15.51 -8.28
CA ASP A 35 -20.35 16.01 -9.05
C ASP A 35 -20.96 14.88 -9.90
N VAL A 36 -20.13 14.06 -10.57
CA VAL A 36 -20.59 12.91 -11.37
C VAL A 36 -21.33 11.89 -10.50
N VAL A 37 -20.76 11.51 -9.36
CA VAL A 37 -21.38 10.50 -8.48
C VAL A 37 -22.69 11.00 -7.87
N LEU A 38 -22.77 12.29 -7.54
CA LEU A 38 -24.03 12.88 -7.05
C LEU A 38 -25.10 12.94 -8.14
N GLU A 39 -24.71 13.25 -9.39
CA GLU A 39 -25.63 13.23 -10.53
C GLU A 39 -26.14 11.81 -10.81
N ASP A 40 -25.25 10.82 -10.88
CA ASP A 40 -25.59 9.41 -11.11
C ASP A 40 -26.49 8.82 -10.02
N ALA A 41 -26.36 9.31 -8.79
CA ALA A 41 -27.20 8.92 -7.65
C ALA A 41 -28.47 9.76 -7.50
N GLU A 42 -28.75 10.68 -8.43
CA GLU A 42 -29.88 11.62 -8.40
C GLU A 42 -29.94 12.47 -7.10
N ILE A 43 -28.77 12.79 -6.53
CA ILE A 43 -28.63 13.62 -5.33
C ILE A 43 -28.44 15.08 -5.71
N GLU A 44 -29.54 15.83 -5.68
CA GLU A 44 -29.49 17.28 -5.86
C GLU A 44 -29.05 17.98 -4.56
N THR A 45 -27.97 18.76 -4.64
CA THR A 45 -27.43 19.51 -3.49
C THR A 45 -27.68 21.01 -3.61
N GLY A 46 -27.89 21.69 -2.48
CA GLY A 46 -27.97 23.15 -2.40
C GLY A 46 -29.22 23.70 -1.71
N ARG A 47 -29.42 25.03 -1.82
CA ARG A 47 -30.49 25.71 -1.10
C ARG A 47 -31.85 25.30 -1.64
N GLY A 48 -32.70 24.77 -0.77
CA GLY A 48 -34.05 24.32 -1.14
C GLY A 48 -34.11 22.93 -1.76
N LYS A 49 -32.98 22.20 -1.80
CA LYS A 49 -32.90 20.79 -2.18
C LYS A 49 -32.88 19.89 -0.95
N ASP A 50 -32.99 18.59 -1.19
CA ASP A 50 -33.03 17.59 -0.11
C ASP A 50 -31.71 17.43 0.62
N TYR A 51 -30.59 17.80 -0.02
CA TYR A 51 -29.25 17.72 0.51
C TYR A 51 -28.54 19.07 0.50
N ALA A 52 -27.74 19.33 1.54
CA ALA A 52 -26.84 20.47 1.59
C ALA A 52 -25.65 20.28 0.64
N ARG A 53 -24.87 21.36 0.44
CA ARG A 53 -23.63 21.25 -0.34
C ARG A 53 -22.67 20.26 0.34
N PRO A 54 -21.96 19.43 -0.44
CA PRO A 54 -20.97 18.53 0.12
C PRO A 54 -19.91 19.27 0.93
N ILE A 55 -19.52 18.67 2.05
CA ILE A 55 -18.49 19.18 2.95
C ILE A 55 -17.34 18.18 2.91
N ARG A 56 -16.13 18.68 2.61
CA ARG A 56 -14.91 17.89 2.70
C ARG A 56 -14.50 17.75 4.16
N THR A 57 -14.20 16.53 4.58
CA THR A 57 -13.73 16.21 5.94
C THR A 57 -12.34 15.59 5.91
N ASN A 58 -11.76 15.31 7.08
CA ASN A 58 -10.61 14.41 7.19
C ASN A 58 -11.02 13.00 6.75
N PHE A 59 -10.06 12.25 6.23
CA PHE A 59 -10.28 10.87 5.79
C PHE A 59 -10.31 9.92 7.00
N PRO A 60 -11.41 9.19 7.26
CA PRO A 60 -11.50 8.27 8.38
C PRO A 60 -10.71 6.98 8.13
N VAL A 61 -9.93 6.54 9.12
CA VAL A 61 -9.18 5.28 9.08
C VAL A 61 -9.98 4.20 9.81
N VAL A 62 -10.96 3.59 9.12
CA VAL A 62 -11.92 2.63 9.69
C VAL A 62 -12.20 1.48 8.73
N ASN A 63 -12.72 0.34 9.23
CA ASN A 63 -12.94 -0.86 8.41
C ASN A 63 -14.26 -0.81 7.61
N GLU A 64 -15.18 0.07 8.00
CA GLU A 64 -16.52 0.21 7.46
C GLU A 64 -16.59 1.29 6.36
N LEU A 65 -15.44 1.61 5.75
CA LEU A 65 -15.40 2.50 4.60
C LEU A 65 -16.18 1.90 3.43
N PRO A 66 -17.02 2.70 2.74
CA PRO A 66 -17.68 2.22 1.53
C PRO A 66 -16.67 2.05 0.39
N PRO A 67 -17.04 1.36 -0.70
CA PRO A 67 -16.22 1.31 -1.90
C PRO A 67 -15.89 2.70 -2.45
N GLU A 68 -14.71 2.84 -3.07
CA GLU A 68 -14.28 4.11 -3.65
C GLU A 68 -15.28 4.58 -4.71
N GLY A 69 -15.72 5.83 -4.60
CA GLY A 69 -16.67 6.44 -5.54
C GLY A 69 -18.13 5.99 -5.37
N GLU A 70 -18.46 5.16 -4.39
CA GLU A 70 -19.84 4.78 -4.10
C GLU A 70 -20.44 5.63 -2.96
N ILE A 71 -21.69 6.05 -3.13
CA ILE A 71 -22.43 6.75 -2.07
C ILE A 71 -22.88 5.76 -1.01
N SER A 72 -22.46 6.02 0.22
CA SER A 72 -22.93 5.31 1.40
C SER A 72 -23.90 6.13 2.21
N PHE A 73 -25.06 5.55 2.52
CA PHE A 73 -26.02 6.07 3.50
C PHE A 73 -25.88 5.39 4.86
N THR A 74 -25.06 4.33 4.94
CA THR A 74 -24.93 3.51 6.15
C THR A 74 -23.71 3.87 7.00
N PHE A 75 -22.70 4.53 6.43
CA PHE A 75 -21.50 4.94 7.15
C PHE A 75 -21.83 5.78 8.40
N THR A 76 -22.78 6.71 8.26
CA THR A 76 -23.22 7.59 9.35
C THR A 76 -24.03 6.90 10.43
N ASN A 77 -24.39 5.62 10.24
CA ASN A 77 -25.02 4.81 11.29
C ASN A 77 -23.99 4.36 12.34
N TYR A 78 -22.72 4.29 11.95
CA TYR A 78 -21.62 3.81 12.80
C TYR A 78 -20.70 4.94 13.26
N TYR A 79 -20.53 5.97 12.43
CA TYR A 79 -19.62 7.08 12.67
C TYR A 79 -20.37 8.42 12.63
N ARG A 80 -19.97 9.34 13.50
CA ARG A 80 -20.46 10.72 13.50
C ARG A 80 -19.30 11.69 13.33
N LEU A 81 -19.62 12.83 12.75
CA LEU A 81 -18.67 13.94 12.66
C LEU A 81 -18.52 14.59 14.04
N GLY A 82 -17.28 14.78 14.49
CA GLY A 82 -16.94 15.41 15.75
C GLY A 82 -17.31 16.90 15.78
N GLU A 83 -17.09 17.54 16.93
CA GLU A 83 -17.42 18.96 17.13
C GLU A 83 -16.60 19.90 16.23
N ASP A 84 -15.44 19.44 15.77
CA ASP A 84 -14.58 20.17 14.82
C ASP A 84 -15.16 20.22 13.40
N GLY A 85 -16.22 19.46 13.11
CA GLY A 85 -16.83 19.36 11.80
C GLY A 85 -15.91 18.74 10.73
N MET A 86 -14.83 18.08 11.13
CA MET A 86 -13.79 17.56 10.22
C MET A 86 -13.39 16.12 10.53
N THR A 87 -13.40 15.70 11.78
CA THR A 87 -12.91 14.38 12.19
C THR A 87 -14.07 13.44 12.47
N TRP A 88 -13.96 12.18 12.07
CA TRP A 88 -15.00 11.17 12.29
C TRP A 88 -14.69 10.34 13.53
N GLU A 89 -15.71 10.11 14.34
CA GLU A 89 -15.64 9.32 15.56
C GLU A 89 -16.70 8.21 15.55
N GLN A 90 -16.36 7.03 16.05
CA GLN A 90 -17.34 5.96 16.20
C GLN A 90 -18.42 6.38 17.21
N ILE A 91 -19.68 6.12 16.88
CA ILE A 91 -20.80 6.39 17.76
C ILE A 91 -20.73 5.41 18.95
N PRO A 92 -20.64 5.91 20.20
CA PRO A 92 -20.58 5.03 21.37
C PRO A 92 -21.81 4.14 21.46
N GLY A 93 -21.58 2.84 21.68
CA GLY A 93 -22.66 1.86 21.86
C GLY A 93 -23.27 1.30 20.57
N VAL A 94 -22.81 1.71 19.39
CA VAL A 94 -23.20 1.09 18.13
C VAL A 94 -22.29 -0.11 17.84
N THR A 95 -22.90 -1.28 17.62
CA THR A 95 -22.19 -2.48 17.19
C THR A 95 -21.80 -2.34 15.72
N LEU A 96 -20.52 -2.49 15.43
CA LEU A 96 -20.04 -2.51 14.04
C LEU A 96 -20.38 -3.86 13.40
N PRO A 97 -20.69 -3.91 12.09
CA PRO A 97 -20.87 -5.17 11.35
C PRO A 97 -19.62 -6.07 11.48
N SER A 98 -18.44 -5.46 11.52
CA SER A 98 -17.17 -6.17 11.76
C SER A 98 -17.08 -6.77 13.17
N SER A 99 -17.73 -6.16 14.17
CA SER A 99 -17.76 -6.64 15.55
C SER A 99 -18.71 -7.82 15.74
N GLU A 100 -19.88 -7.83 15.07
CA GLU A 100 -20.80 -8.99 15.10
C GLU A 100 -20.17 -10.21 14.42
N ALA A 101 -19.49 -10.01 13.29
CA ALA A 101 -18.73 -11.07 12.63
C ALA A 101 -17.63 -11.64 13.55
N ALA A 102 -16.93 -10.77 14.29
CA ALA A 102 -15.92 -11.18 15.26
C ALA A 102 -16.51 -11.89 16.50
N ALA A 103 -17.69 -11.48 16.96
CA ALA A 103 -18.38 -12.10 18.10
C ALA A 103 -18.94 -13.48 17.76
N ALA A 104 -19.50 -13.65 16.56
CA ALA A 104 -19.95 -14.95 16.06
C ALA A 104 -18.78 -15.95 15.95
N ALA A 105 -17.62 -15.49 15.45
CA ALA A 105 -16.41 -16.31 15.39
C ALA A 105 -15.88 -16.73 16.79
N ARG A 106 -16.11 -15.91 17.82
CA ARG A 106 -15.70 -16.23 19.21
C ARG A 106 -16.63 -17.20 19.93
N GLN A 107 -17.91 -17.28 19.56
CA GLN A 107 -18.84 -18.25 20.15
C GLN A 107 -18.55 -19.70 19.73
N HIS A 108 -17.84 -19.87 18.62
CA HIS A 108 -17.48 -21.19 18.08
C HIS A 108 -16.34 -21.89 18.82
N ILE A 109 -15.53 -21.14 19.59
CA ILE A 109 -14.37 -21.65 20.31
C ILE A 109 -14.60 -21.44 21.82
N VAL A 110 -14.86 -22.53 22.54
CA VAL A 110 -15.01 -22.52 24.00
C VAL A 110 -13.94 -23.45 24.58
N ASP A 111 -13.13 -22.93 25.51
CA ASP A 111 -12.02 -23.67 26.17
C ASP A 111 -11.00 -24.32 25.22
N GLY A 112 -10.65 -23.63 24.13
CA GLY A 112 -9.65 -24.12 23.16
C GLY A 112 -10.12 -25.31 22.32
N VAL A 113 -11.43 -25.58 22.35
CA VAL A 113 -12.10 -26.61 21.56
C VAL A 113 -13.09 -25.95 20.62
N ASP A 114 -12.93 -26.24 19.33
CA ASP A 114 -13.95 -25.95 18.34
C ASP A 114 -15.12 -26.92 18.56
N THR A 115 -16.27 -26.38 18.95
CA THR A 115 -17.44 -27.19 19.36
C THR A 115 -18.20 -27.83 18.20
N GLU A 116 -17.89 -27.47 16.96
CA GLU A 116 -18.48 -28.05 15.74
C GLU A 116 -17.65 -29.25 15.24
N THR A 117 -16.34 -29.16 15.35
CA THR A 117 -15.40 -30.18 14.84
C THR A 117 -14.79 -31.07 15.92
N GLY A 118 -14.82 -30.63 17.18
CA GLY A 118 -14.36 -31.39 18.35
C GLY A 118 -12.84 -31.45 18.53
N GLU A 119 -12.07 -30.63 17.81
CA GLU A 119 -10.60 -30.60 17.93
C GLU A 119 -10.11 -29.68 19.05
N VAL A 120 -9.07 -30.16 19.77
CA VAL A 120 -8.38 -29.46 20.86
C VAL A 120 -7.14 -28.79 20.28
N LEU A 121 -7.00 -27.47 20.44
CA LEU A 121 -5.82 -26.73 19.97
C LEU A 121 -4.81 -26.59 21.13
N GLU A 122 -3.75 -27.40 21.12
CA GLU A 122 -2.61 -27.26 22.05
C GLU A 122 -1.55 -26.28 21.50
N ASP A 123 -1.16 -25.34 22.36
CA ASP A 123 -0.06 -24.40 22.18
C ASP A 123 1.28 -25.14 22.18
N HIS A 124 2.08 -25.05 21.10
CA HIS A 124 3.55 -24.95 21.15
C HIS A 124 4.19 -24.73 19.76
N THR A 125 4.88 -23.59 19.64
CA THR A 125 6.16 -23.28 18.96
C THR A 125 6.81 -24.23 17.93
N GLU A 126 7.20 -23.60 16.81
CA GLU A 126 8.29 -23.91 15.85
C GLU A 126 8.07 -24.92 14.69
N ASN A 127 7.77 -24.31 13.53
CA ASN A 127 8.60 -24.22 12.32
C ASN A 127 8.71 -25.38 11.28
N PHE A 128 8.44 -24.95 10.04
CA PHE A 128 8.73 -25.44 8.68
C PHE A 128 8.14 -26.77 8.16
N GLY A 129 7.33 -26.63 7.09
CA GLY A 129 7.39 -27.56 5.95
C GLY A 129 6.11 -27.80 5.13
N ASN A 130 5.59 -26.76 4.46
CA ASN A 130 5.01 -26.74 3.09
C ASN A 130 4.27 -27.99 2.53
N GLU A 131 2.95 -27.91 2.28
CA GLU A 131 2.35 -27.67 0.94
C GLU A 131 0.82 -27.91 0.91
N SER A 132 0.11 -26.87 0.43
CA SER A 132 -1.10 -26.95 -0.41
C SER A 132 -2.42 -27.48 0.17
N ASN A 133 -3.36 -26.58 0.50
CA ASN A 133 -4.41 -26.05 -0.42
C ASN A 133 -5.71 -25.66 0.33
N SER A 134 -6.20 -24.42 0.11
CA SER A 134 -7.50 -23.84 0.53
C SER A 134 -7.65 -23.28 1.97
N PRO A 135 -8.40 -22.15 2.14
CA PRO A 135 -7.93 -21.01 2.93
C PRO A 135 -8.38 -21.08 4.39
N ALA A 136 -7.46 -21.44 5.28
CA ALA A 136 -7.63 -21.35 6.72
C ALA A 136 -7.59 -19.88 7.19
N GLN A 137 -8.49 -19.53 8.10
CA GLN A 137 -8.60 -18.24 8.79
C GLN A 137 -7.25 -17.80 9.38
N ALA A 138 -6.80 -16.61 8.99
CA ALA A 138 -5.68 -15.93 9.64
C ALA A 138 -6.22 -14.85 10.57
N THR A 139 -6.25 -15.16 11.87
CA THR A 139 -6.33 -14.19 12.97
C THR A 139 -5.03 -13.38 12.97
N ALA A 140 -4.94 -12.35 12.13
CA ALA A 140 -3.81 -11.42 12.12
C ALA A 140 -4.34 -9.99 11.94
N PRO A 141 -3.77 -8.97 12.61
CA PRO A 141 -4.09 -7.57 12.31
C PRO A 141 -3.92 -7.33 10.81
N ALA A 142 -4.77 -6.48 10.23
CA ALA A 142 -4.66 -6.10 8.81
C ALA A 142 -3.20 -5.75 8.49
N PRO A 143 -2.62 -6.29 7.40
CA PRO A 143 -1.21 -6.11 7.11
C PRO A 143 -0.90 -4.62 7.00
N GLU A 144 0.00 -4.13 7.86
CA GLU A 144 0.47 -2.76 7.81
C GLU A 144 1.32 -2.59 6.54
N LEU A 145 0.69 -2.16 5.46
CA LEU A 145 1.35 -1.95 4.17
C LEU A 145 1.88 -0.52 4.06
N THR A 146 3.18 -0.39 3.90
CA THR A 146 3.86 0.89 3.64
C THR A 146 4.09 1.07 2.14
N VAL A 147 3.71 2.22 1.57
CA VAL A 147 3.96 2.54 0.15
C VAL A 147 5.47 2.73 -0.08
N VAL A 148 6.06 1.98 -1.01
CA VAL A 148 7.52 2.03 -1.27
C VAL A 148 7.97 3.44 -1.68
N ALA A 149 7.21 4.09 -2.57
CA ALA A 149 7.56 5.42 -3.09
C ALA A 149 7.63 6.54 -2.04
N THR A 150 7.04 6.36 -0.85
CA THR A 150 7.12 7.34 0.25
C THR A 150 8.32 7.14 1.15
N MET A 151 9.08 6.04 0.96
CA MET A 151 10.25 5.71 1.77
C MET A 151 11.51 6.46 1.29
N PRO A 152 12.56 6.57 2.13
CA PRO A 152 13.86 7.09 1.70
C PRO A 152 14.46 6.29 0.55
N LEU A 153 15.33 6.91 -0.27
CA LEU A 153 15.90 6.29 -1.47
C LEU A 153 16.53 4.91 -1.20
N ARG A 154 17.30 4.78 -0.12
CA ARG A 154 17.92 3.50 0.28
C ARG A 154 16.88 2.40 0.48
N HIS A 155 15.80 2.71 1.17
CA HIS A 155 14.73 1.75 1.43
C HIS A 155 13.98 1.39 0.14
N ARG A 156 13.78 2.35 -0.76
CA ARG A 156 13.19 2.11 -2.09
C ARG A 156 14.03 1.13 -2.91
N VAL A 157 15.35 1.33 -2.93
CA VAL A 157 16.30 0.43 -3.59
C VAL A 157 16.25 -0.97 -2.97
N LEU A 158 16.25 -1.06 -1.63
CA LEU A 158 16.19 -2.34 -0.92
C LEU A 158 14.86 -3.06 -1.10
N ALA A 159 13.74 -2.33 -1.17
CA ALA A 159 12.44 -2.91 -1.46
C ALA A 159 12.46 -3.63 -2.81
N GLN A 160 12.95 -2.97 -3.88
CA GLN A 160 13.08 -3.61 -5.18
C GLN A 160 14.14 -4.72 -5.20
N TYR A 161 15.13 -4.67 -4.31
CA TYR A 161 16.14 -5.71 -4.17
C TYR A 161 15.55 -7.02 -3.60
N ILE A 162 14.71 -6.92 -2.55
CA ILE A 162 14.05 -8.07 -1.92
C ILE A 162 12.84 -8.59 -2.71
N GLY A 163 12.30 -7.81 -3.65
CA GLY A 163 11.17 -8.21 -4.49
C GLY A 163 11.46 -9.32 -5.49
N GLU A 164 12.70 -9.82 -5.58
CA GLU A 164 13.10 -10.96 -6.45
C GLU A 164 12.69 -10.87 -7.93
N GLY A 165 12.52 -9.65 -8.46
CA GLY A 165 12.08 -9.43 -9.83
C GLY A 165 10.64 -8.96 -9.95
N GLU A 166 9.84 -9.10 -8.89
CA GLU A 166 8.53 -8.49 -8.77
C GLU A 166 8.64 -7.02 -8.40
N TYR A 167 7.74 -6.22 -8.97
CA TYR A 167 7.68 -4.80 -8.69
C TYR A 167 6.89 -4.57 -7.39
N LEU A 168 7.59 -4.15 -6.34
CA LEU A 168 6.94 -3.88 -5.05
C LEU A 168 6.37 -2.45 -5.03
N TYR A 169 5.04 -2.33 -5.01
CA TYR A 169 4.33 -1.07 -4.75
C TYR A 169 4.25 -0.77 -3.24
N HIS A 170 4.07 -1.82 -2.44
CA HIS A 170 3.92 -1.78 -0.99
C HIS A 170 4.84 -2.81 -0.34
N VAL A 171 5.23 -2.54 0.90
CA VAL A 171 5.93 -3.50 1.76
C VAL A 171 5.18 -3.70 3.06
N ASP A 172 5.01 -4.95 3.46
CA ASP A 172 4.44 -5.30 4.76
C ASP A 172 5.46 -5.10 5.90
N ALA A 173 5.03 -5.31 7.15
CA ALA A 173 5.88 -5.18 8.33
C ALA A 173 7.11 -6.11 8.31
N SER A 174 7.00 -7.31 7.75
CA SER A 174 8.11 -8.28 7.66
C SER A 174 9.12 -7.84 6.61
N GLN A 175 8.66 -7.44 5.43
CA GLN A 175 9.48 -6.89 4.35
C GLN A 175 10.17 -5.60 4.78
N LYS A 176 9.47 -4.72 5.51
CA LYS A 176 10.04 -3.50 6.08
C LYS A 176 11.13 -3.81 7.12
N LYS A 177 10.92 -4.82 7.97
CA LYS A 177 11.94 -5.29 8.91
C LYS A 177 13.18 -5.82 8.19
N GLU A 178 12.99 -6.54 7.09
CA GLU A 178 14.10 -7.04 6.26
C GLU A 178 14.86 -5.90 5.57
N ILE A 179 14.16 -4.89 5.04
CA ILE A 179 14.80 -3.68 4.48
C ILE A 179 15.67 -3.00 5.54
N LEU A 180 15.16 -2.81 6.76
CA LEU A 180 15.92 -2.22 7.85
C LEU A 180 17.12 -3.07 8.24
N ARG A 181 16.97 -4.39 8.28
CA ARG A 181 18.07 -5.34 8.54
C ARG A 181 19.17 -5.21 7.48
N LEU A 182 18.80 -5.17 6.20
CA LEU A 182 19.74 -5.04 5.09
C LEU A 182 20.43 -3.67 5.06
N GLU A 183 19.75 -2.60 5.46
CA GLU A 183 20.39 -1.27 5.56
C GLU A 183 21.44 -1.23 6.68
N MET A 184 21.16 -1.88 7.81
CA MET A 184 22.06 -1.96 8.96
C MET A 184 23.20 -2.97 8.77
N ASP A 185 23.07 -3.92 7.84
CA ASP A 185 24.11 -4.90 7.51
C ASP A 185 25.22 -4.25 6.68
N THR A 186 26.19 -3.66 7.38
CA THR A 186 27.36 -3.01 6.76
C THR A 186 28.38 -4.01 6.21
N ASP A 187 28.29 -5.28 6.60
CA ASP A 187 29.20 -6.34 6.14
C ASP A 187 28.78 -6.89 4.77
N ASN A 188 27.51 -6.70 4.38
CA ASN A 188 27.00 -7.03 3.05
C ASN A 188 27.52 -6.06 1.97
N SER A 189 28.72 -6.33 1.49
CA SER A 189 29.41 -5.50 0.48
C SER A 189 28.61 -5.33 -0.82
N TYR A 190 27.80 -6.32 -1.21
CA TYR A 190 26.98 -6.22 -2.42
C TYR A 190 25.91 -5.15 -2.27
N VAL A 191 25.13 -5.24 -1.18
CA VAL A 191 24.06 -4.29 -0.87
C VAL A 191 24.64 -2.89 -0.64
N GLN A 192 25.74 -2.78 0.12
CA GLN A 192 26.41 -1.51 0.35
C GLN A 192 26.91 -0.87 -0.95
N ASN A 193 27.51 -1.65 -1.86
CA ASN A 193 27.96 -1.12 -3.15
C ASN A 193 26.80 -0.65 -4.03
N LEU A 194 25.67 -1.36 -4.04
CA LEU A 194 24.45 -0.94 -4.74
C LEU A 194 23.90 0.38 -4.17
N LEU A 195 23.76 0.48 -2.84
CA LEU A 195 23.26 1.68 -2.17
C LEU A 195 24.18 2.88 -2.39
N LEU A 196 25.49 2.70 -2.23
CA LEU A 196 26.46 3.75 -2.49
C LEU A 196 26.45 4.19 -3.95
N ALA A 197 26.32 3.25 -4.90
CA ALA A 197 26.25 3.61 -6.31
C ALA A 197 24.97 4.41 -6.63
N ALA A 198 23.82 4.00 -6.10
CA ALA A 198 22.57 4.74 -6.22
C ALA A 198 22.69 6.17 -5.65
N GLU A 199 23.38 6.35 -4.52
CA GLU A 199 23.64 7.66 -3.91
C GLU A 199 24.70 8.50 -4.64
N ASN A 200 25.47 7.92 -5.55
CA ASN A 200 26.48 8.65 -6.33
C ASN A 200 25.98 9.07 -7.72
N VAL A 201 24.88 8.49 -8.21
CA VAL A 201 24.35 8.78 -9.54
C VAL A 201 23.13 9.69 -9.43
N GLU A 202 23.30 10.95 -9.82
CA GLU A 202 22.25 11.99 -9.69
C GLU A 202 20.96 11.64 -10.45
N ALA A 203 21.10 11.00 -11.62
CA ALA A 203 19.95 10.50 -12.39
C ALA A 203 19.17 9.42 -11.62
N PHE A 204 19.87 8.58 -10.85
CA PHE A 204 19.25 7.56 -10.01
C PHE A 204 18.45 8.19 -8.87
N LYS A 205 19.00 9.21 -8.19
CA LYS A 205 18.30 9.90 -7.10
C LYS A 205 16.96 10.51 -7.52
N LYS A 206 16.85 10.91 -8.79
CA LYS A 206 15.66 11.48 -9.41
C LYS A 206 14.79 10.45 -10.13
N ALA A 207 15.19 9.18 -10.11
CA ALA A 207 14.48 8.12 -10.83
C ALA A 207 13.09 7.87 -10.24
N ILE A 208 12.14 7.66 -11.14
CA ILE A 208 10.83 7.14 -10.79
C ILE A 208 10.95 5.69 -10.32
N GLU A 209 10.01 5.22 -9.53
CA GLU A 209 10.07 3.89 -8.90
C GLU A 209 10.20 2.75 -9.92
N HIS A 210 9.53 2.87 -11.07
CA HIS A 210 9.68 1.93 -12.19
C HIS A 210 11.13 1.81 -12.71
N ASP A 211 11.85 2.92 -12.81
CA ASP A 211 13.25 2.90 -13.24
C ASP A 211 14.16 2.30 -12.16
N ILE A 212 13.90 2.59 -10.87
CA ILE A 212 14.61 1.98 -9.73
C ILE A 212 14.44 0.46 -9.74
N HIS A 213 13.22 -0.03 -9.92
CA HIS A 213 12.98 -1.46 -10.02
C HIS A 213 13.75 -2.09 -11.18
N LYS A 214 13.65 -1.52 -12.39
CA LYS A 214 14.31 -2.08 -13.57
C LYS A 214 15.82 -2.12 -13.42
N ILE A 215 16.42 -1.05 -12.91
CA ILE A 215 17.87 -0.97 -12.78
C ILE A 215 18.39 -1.87 -11.67
N VAL A 216 17.70 -1.99 -10.53
CA VAL A 216 18.08 -2.90 -9.44
C VAL A 216 18.07 -4.36 -9.93
N ASN A 217 17.03 -4.75 -10.67
CA ASN A 217 16.97 -6.08 -11.28
C ASN A 217 18.02 -6.28 -12.37
N ALA A 218 18.32 -5.25 -13.17
CA ALA A 218 19.41 -5.31 -14.13
C ALA A 218 20.77 -5.53 -13.45
N VAL A 219 21.04 -4.83 -12.34
CA VAL A 219 22.27 -5.04 -11.54
C VAL A 219 22.35 -6.48 -11.05
N LYS A 220 21.28 -7.03 -10.44
CA LYS A 220 21.25 -8.43 -9.97
C LYS A 220 21.45 -9.44 -11.11
N LYS A 221 21.01 -9.09 -12.33
CA LYS A 221 21.18 -9.96 -13.50
C LYS A 221 22.60 -9.91 -14.08
N ILE A 222 23.24 -8.75 -14.06
CA ILE A 222 24.62 -8.58 -14.55
C ILE A 222 25.63 -9.10 -13.52
N PHE A 223 25.33 -8.89 -12.23
CA PHE A 223 26.14 -9.27 -11.10
C PHE A 223 25.30 -10.15 -10.17
N PRO A 224 25.32 -11.49 -10.37
CA PRO A 224 24.60 -12.41 -9.50
C PRO A 224 25.04 -12.26 -8.03
N VAL A 225 24.08 -12.34 -7.11
CA VAL A 225 24.29 -12.13 -5.67
C VAL A 225 25.19 -13.21 -5.05
N ASP A 226 25.11 -14.43 -5.58
CA ASP A 226 25.94 -15.59 -5.25
C ASP A 226 27.31 -15.58 -5.96
N GLY A 227 27.53 -14.60 -6.84
CA GLY A 227 28.77 -14.44 -7.60
C GLY A 227 29.81 -13.57 -6.89
N LYS A 228 30.81 -13.15 -7.66
CA LYS A 228 31.81 -12.18 -7.19
C LYS A 228 31.14 -10.82 -6.99
N THR A 229 31.28 -10.25 -5.79
CA THR A 229 30.81 -8.91 -5.48
C THR A 229 31.34 -7.90 -6.50
N PRO A 230 30.48 -7.13 -7.18
CA PRO A 230 30.92 -6.13 -8.13
C PRO A 230 31.63 -4.98 -7.41
N GLU A 231 32.69 -4.46 -8.02
CA GLU A 231 33.36 -3.26 -7.52
C GLU A 231 32.44 -2.05 -7.63
N LEU A 232 32.44 -1.19 -6.60
CA LEU A 232 31.60 0.01 -6.54
C LEU A 232 31.70 0.87 -7.82
N ALA A 233 32.91 1.11 -8.31
CA ALA A 233 33.13 1.90 -9.53
C ALA A 233 32.46 1.28 -10.76
N THR A 234 32.43 -0.06 -10.86
CA THR A 234 31.77 -0.77 -11.96
C THR A 234 30.25 -0.63 -11.87
N VAL A 235 29.68 -0.70 -10.67
CA VAL A 235 28.23 -0.48 -10.46
C VAL A 235 27.86 0.97 -10.80
N ILE A 236 28.65 1.96 -10.36
CA ILE A 236 28.43 3.37 -10.70
C ILE A 236 28.48 3.59 -12.21
N GLN A 237 29.45 3.01 -12.90
CA GLN A 237 29.57 3.11 -14.36
C GLN A 237 28.32 2.55 -15.03
N PHE A 238 27.89 1.33 -14.66
CA PHE A 238 26.67 0.73 -15.21
C PHE A 238 25.45 1.62 -15.00
N LEU A 239 25.26 2.14 -13.78
CA LEU A 239 24.13 3.00 -13.45
C LEU A 239 24.10 4.27 -14.31
N LYS A 240 25.25 4.92 -14.52
CA LYS A 240 25.34 6.10 -15.41
C LYS A 240 24.98 5.74 -16.85
N THR A 241 25.62 4.72 -17.40
CA THR A 241 25.35 4.27 -18.78
C THR A 241 23.88 3.85 -18.96
N TRP A 242 23.26 3.23 -17.96
CA TRP A 242 21.84 2.87 -17.99
C TRP A 242 20.91 4.08 -18.16
N PHE A 243 21.18 5.17 -17.43
CA PHE A 243 20.37 6.38 -17.52
C PHE A 243 20.65 7.20 -18.77
N GLU A 244 21.88 7.14 -19.30
CA GLU A 244 22.26 7.76 -20.58
C GLU A 244 21.71 6.99 -21.80
N THR A 245 21.49 5.68 -21.66
CA THR A 245 20.92 4.81 -22.71
C THR A 245 19.42 5.00 -22.84
N GLU A 246 18.93 5.07 -24.08
CA GLU A 246 17.50 5.15 -24.37
C GLU A 246 16.74 3.94 -23.80
N HIS A 247 15.50 4.17 -23.34
CA HIS A 247 14.72 3.13 -22.68
C HIS A 247 14.54 1.85 -23.52
N ILE A 248 14.50 1.98 -24.84
CA ILE A 248 14.36 0.86 -25.79
C ILE A 248 15.62 -0.02 -25.80
N ASP A 249 16.80 0.56 -25.64
CA ASP A 249 18.09 -0.12 -25.74
C ASP A 249 18.63 -0.62 -24.41
N ARG A 250 18.04 -0.19 -23.29
CA ARG A 250 18.39 -0.67 -21.94
C ARG A 250 18.39 -2.19 -21.83
N GLY A 251 17.43 -2.86 -22.46
CA GLY A 251 17.38 -4.33 -22.47
C GLY A 251 18.57 -4.99 -23.19
N LEU A 252 19.09 -4.35 -24.24
CA LEU A 252 20.30 -4.77 -24.94
C LEU A 252 21.54 -4.49 -24.08
N LEU A 253 21.61 -3.33 -23.45
CA LEU A 253 22.69 -2.97 -22.52
C LEU A 253 22.87 -4.02 -21.42
N VAL A 254 21.80 -4.48 -20.76
CA VAL A 254 21.89 -5.55 -19.74
C VAL A 254 22.52 -6.81 -20.32
N LYS A 255 22.09 -7.22 -21.53
CA LYS A 255 22.58 -8.45 -22.16
C LYS A 255 24.07 -8.38 -22.49
N GLU A 256 24.55 -7.24 -22.95
CA GLU A 256 25.98 -7.05 -23.25
C GLU A 256 26.82 -6.97 -21.97
N TRP A 257 26.35 -6.23 -20.96
CA TRP A 257 27.03 -6.17 -19.67
C TRP A 257 27.10 -7.53 -18.96
N ALA A 258 26.05 -8.34 -19.04
CA ALA A 258 26.03 -9.69 -18.47
C ALA A 258 27.03 -10.64 -19.15
N LYS A 259 27.42 -10.38 -20.41
CA LYS A 259 28.49 -11.12 -21.11
C LYS A 259 29.89 -10.59 -20.76
N GLY A 260 30.00 -9.52 -19.98
CA GLY A 260 31.25 -8.83 -19.67
C GLY A 260 31.62 -7.73 -20.65
N ASN A 261 30.78 -7.44 -21.65
CA ASN A 261 31.00 -6.36 -22.61
C ASN A 261 30.52 -5.04 -22.01
N ARG A 262 31.44 -4.34 -21.32
CA ARG A 262 31.19 -3.03 -20.71
C ARG A 262 31.28 -1.96 -21.78
N VAL A 263 30.19 -1.82 -22.55
CA VAL A 263 30.05 -0.77 -23.55
C VAL A 263 30.02 0.57 -22.81
N SER A 264 30.95 1.46 -23.16
CA SER A 264 31.08 2.82 -22.65
C SER A 264 30.59 3.82 -23.67
#